data_AF-A0A9E3SEU6-F1
#
_entry.id   AF-A0A9E3SEU6-F1
#
_cell.length_a   1.000
_cell.length_b   1.000
_cell.length_c   1.000
_cell.angle_alpha   90.00
_cell.angle_beta   90.00
_cell.angle_gamma   90.00
#
_symmetry.space_group_name_H-M   'P 1'
#
loop_
_entity.id
_entity.type
_entity.pdbx_description
1 polymer ?
#
loop_
_entity_poly.entity_id
_entity_poly.type
_entity_poly.pdbx_seq_one_letter_code
_entity_poly.pdbx_strand_id
1 'polypeptide(L)'
;LMTSCTTPVTDGMEIESHSEDIEELRKSIVELLFVSGNHFCPACEKSGNCELQALAYLYQMMVPRFPYEFPLKPVDARSAKIIKDQNRCIFCKRCIKTIKDEKGRSYFAFRNRGHKLEVVLDEEMGNKMDDETAILAMNNCPVGSIIFKEKGFDVPIGKRKYDHKPIGSEIKL
;
A
#
# COMPACT_ATOMS: atom_id res chain seq x y z
N LEU A 1 21.02 -5.49 -11.28
CA LEU A 1 19.85 -4.84 -10.65
C LEU A 1 20.10 -4.69 -9.15
N MET A 2 19.87 -3.50 -8.59
CA MET A 2 20.04 -3.20 -7.15
C MET A 2 18.84 -2.41 -6.63
N THR A 3 18.53 -2.51 -5.34
CA THR A 3 17.43 -1.78 -4.70
C THR A 3 17.86 -0.36 -4.36
N SER A 4 17.33 0.62 -5.10
CA SER A 4 17.67 2.05 -4.93
C SER A 4 17.44 2.58 -3.50
N CYS A 5 16.48 2.02 -2.77
CA CYS A 5 16.13 2.48 -1.42
C CYS A 5 17.10 2.02 -0.32
N THR A 6 18.03 1.10 -0.60
CA THR A 6 18.96 0.56 0.40
C THR A 6 20.40 0.53 -0.05
N THR A 7 20.69 0.64 -1.35
CA THR A 7 22.06 0.68 -1.86
C THR A 7 22.69 2.03 -1.55
N PRO A 8 23.80 2.10 -0.78
CA PRO A 8 24.52 3.34 -0.55
C PRO A 8 25.13 3.88 -1.85
N VAL A 9 25.09 5.20 -2.04
CA VAL A 9 25.77 5.86 -3.16
C VAL A 9 27.28 5.79 -2.98
N THR A 10 28.00 5.59 -4.08
CA THR A 10 29.47 5.62 -4.11
C THR A 10 29.95 6.61 -5.15
N ASP A 11 31.17 7.12 -4.98
CA ASP A 11 31.79 8.01 -5.96
C ASP A 11 31.91 7.31 -7.33
N GLY A 12 31.66 8.07 -8.40
CA GLY A 12 31.63 7.54 -9.77
C GLY A 12 30.51 6.55 -10.10
N MET A 13 29.50 6.37 -9.24
CA MET A 13 28.37 5.47 -9.51
C MET A 13 27.50 6.00 -10.66
N GLU A 14 27.41 5.23 -11.74
CA GLU A 14 26.45 5.46 -12.83
C GLU A 14 25.14 4.73 -12.54
N ILE A 15 24.03 5.46 -12.62
CA ILE A 15 22.69 4.94 -12.29
C ILE A 15 21.83 4.98 -13.55
N GLU A 16 21.53 3.80 -14.08
CA GLU A 16 20.51 3.62 -15.10
C GLU A 16 19.19 3.27 -14.41
N SER A 17 18.21 4.18 -14.45
CA SER A 17 16.89 3.97 -13.85
C SER A 17 15.77 3.76 -14.88
N HIS A 18 16.12 3.84 -16.17
CA HIS A 18 15.23 3.72 -17.33
C HIS A 18 15.91 2.85 -18.39
N SER A 19 15.49 1.58 -18.42
CA SER A 19 15.82 0.61 -19.46
C SER A 19 14.65 -0.37 -19.57
N GLU A 20 14.54 -1.05 -20.71
CA GLU A 20 13.46 -2.01 -20.97
C GLU A 20 13.40 -3.10 -19.87
N ASP A 21 14.56 -3.63 -19.48
CA ASP A 21 14.67 -4.62 -18.40
C ASP A 21 14.15 -4.10 -17.04
N ILE A 22 14.42 -2.82 -16.73
CA ILE A 22 13.97 -2.20 -15.48
C ILE A 22 12.46 -1.96 -15.50
N GLU A 23 11.92 -1.50 -16.62
CA GLU A 23 10.48 -1.27 -16.77
C GLU A 23 9.69 -2.59 -16.68
N GLU A 24 10.17 -3.62 -17.36
CA GLU A 24 9.56 -4.95 -17.32
C GLU A 24 9.63 -5.58 -15.92
N LEU A 25 10.74 -5.41 -15.20
CA LEU A 25 10.86 -5.84 -13.81
C LEU A 25 9.87 -5.10 -12.90
N ARG A 26 9.74 -3.78 -13.03
CA ARG A 26 8.82 -2.97 -12.22
C ARG A 26 7.37 -3.38 -12.49
N LYS A 27 7.01 -3.58 -13.76
CA LYS A 27 5.70 -4.10 -14.15
C LYS A 27 5.43 -5.47 -13.53
N SER A 28 6.39 -6.40 -13.60
CA SER A 28 6.30 -7.72 -12.99
C SER A 28 6.07 -7.66 -11.48
N ILE A 29 6.77 -6.77 -10.76
CA ILE A 29 6.58 -6.56 -9.32
C ILE A 29 5.17 -6.05 -9.04
N VAL A 30 4.68 -5.06 -9.80
CA VAL A 30 3.32 -4.53 -9.64
C VAL A 30 2.28 -5.63 -9.85
N GLU A 31 2.42 -6.45 -10.89
CA GLU A 31 1.54 -7.59 -11.13
C GLU A 31 1.54 -8.58 -9.96
N LEU A 32 2.71 -8.93 -9.41
CA LEU A 32 2.83 -9.80 -8.23
C LEU A 32 2.13 -9.21 -6.99
N LEU A 33 2.23 -7.90 -6.78
CA LEU A 33 1.53 -7.21 -5.69
C LEU A 33 0.00 -7.23 -5.88
N PHE A 34 -0.48 -7.22 -7.12
CA PHE A 34 -1.89 -7.40 -7.43
C PHE A 34 -2.38 -8.83 -7.17
N VAL A 35 -1.63 -9.84 -7.62
CA VAL A 35 -2.11 -11.23 -7.54
C VAL A 35 -1.98 -11.86 -6.15
N SER A 36 -1.11 -11.31 -5.30
CA SER A 36 -0.93 -11.73 -3.90
C SER A 36 -2.06 -11.29 -2.94
N GLY A 37 -2.99 -10.47 -3.42
CA GLY A 37 -4.11 -9.97 -2.63
C GLY A 37 -5.41 -9.89 -3.43
N ASN A 38 -6.48 -9.45 -2.77
CA ASN A 38 -7.78 -9.24 -3.38
C ASN A 38 -8.04 -7.74 -3.56
N HIS A 39 -7.67 -7.20 -4.73
CA HIS A 39 -7.78 -5.76 -5.02
C HIS A 39 -8.99 -5.46 -5.91
N PHE A 40 -10.17 -5.39 -5.29
CA PHE A 40 -11.42 -5.04 -5.98
C PHE A 40 -11.60 -3.51 -6.04
N CYS A 41 -10.93 -2.86 -6.99
CA CYS A 41 -10.94 -1.39 -7.13
C CYS A 41 -12.33 -0.74 -7.15
N PRO A 42 -13.36 -1.28 -7.84
CA PRO A 42 -14.68 -0.62 -7.90
C PRO A 42 -15.35 -0.44 -6.53
N ALA A 43 -15.11 -1.35 -5.58
CA ALA A 43 -15.67 -1.31 -4.23
C ALA A 43 -14.69 -0.74 -3.18
N CYS A 44 -13.49 -0.32 -3.61
CA CYS A 44 -12.44 0.11 -2.71
C CYS A 44 -12.51 1.62 -2.47
N GLU A 45 -12.66 2.04 -1.21
CA GLU A 45 -12.64 3.46 -0.82
C GLU A 45 -11.35 4.16 -1.29
N LYS A 46 -10.21 3.47 -1.23
CA LYS A 46 -8.90 3.99 -1.65
C LYS A 46 -8.74 4.12 -3.17
N SER A 47 -9.66 3.61 -3.99
CA SER A 47 -9.58 3.71 -5.47
C SER A 47 -9.36 5.15 -5.91
N GLY A 48 -8.52 5.42 -6.91
CA GLY A 48 -8.14 6.79 -7.32
C GLY A 48 -7.21 7.53 -6.35
N ASN A 49 -7.06 7.06 -5.10
CA ASN A 49 -6.03 7.48 -4.14
C ASN A 49 -4.99 6.36 -3.87
N CYS A 50 -5.10 5.22 -4.55
CA CYS A 50 -4.30 4.02 -4.34
C CYS A 50 -3.02 4.07 -5.17
N GLU A 51 -1.86 4.00 -4.51
CA GLU A 51 -0.55 3.99 -5.20
C GLU A 51 -0.39 2.74 -6.06
N LEU A 52 -0.84 1.57 -5.59
CA LEU A 52 -0.73 0.32 -6.36
C LEU A 52 -1.53 0.41 -7.67
N GLN A 53 -2.74 0.96 -7.61
CA GLN A 53 -3.57 1.20 -8.80
C GLN A 53 -2.92 2.20 -9.75
N ALA A 54 -2.38 3.30 -9.22
CA ALA A 54 -1.70 4.31 -10.02
C ALA A 54 -0.45 3.74 -10.72
N LEU A 55 0.32 2.88 -10.04
CA LEU A 55 1.47 2.19 -10.62
C LEU A 55 1.05 1.20 -11.71
N ALA A 56 -0.09 0.51 -11.57
CA ALA A 56 -0.62 -0.34 -12.66
C ALA A 56 -0.94 0.49 -13.91
N TYR A 57 -1.51 1.68 -13.77
CA TYR A 57 -1.71 2.58 -14.92
C TYR A 57 -0.39 3.05 -15.52
N LEU A 58 0.59 3.42 -14.69
CA LEU A 58 1.91 3.87 -15.14
C LEU A 58 2.62 2.81 -15.99
N TYR A 59 2.61 1.55 -15.56
CA TYR A 59 3.25 0.44 -16.28
C TYR A 59 2.33 -0.28 -17.27
N GLN A 60 1.18 0.32 -17.59
CA GLN A 60 0.20 -0.20 -18.56
C GLN A 60 -0.17 -1.68 -18.29
N MET A 61 -0.39 -2.00 -17.02
CA MET A 61 -0.83 -3.32 -16.59
C MET A 61 -2.33 -3.48 -16.91
N MET A 62 -2.64 -4.13 -18.03
CA MET A 62 -4.03 -4.40 -18.44
C MET A 62 -4.61 -5.62 -17.71
N VAL A 63 -3.84 -6.71 -17.65
CA VAL A 63 -4.19 -7.98 -17.01
C VAL A 63 -2.89 -8.55 -16.41
N PRO A 64 -2.89 -9.08 -15.18
CA PRO A 64 -1.70 -9.71 -14.63
C PRO A 64 -1.37 -11.01 -15.36
N ARG A 65 -0.07 -11.29 -15.52
CA ARG A 65 0.42 -12.54 -16.14
C ARG A 65 0.48 -13.72 -15.17
N PHE A 66 0.46 -13.43 -13.87
CA PHE A 66 0.53 -14.42 -12.80
C PHE A 66 -0.87 -14.84 -12.34
N PRO A 67 -1.05 -16.07 -11.85
CA PRO A 67 -2.32 -16.51 -11.27
C PRO A 67 -2.58 -15.78 -9.93
N TYR A 68 -3.85 -15.46 -9.68
CA TYR A 68 -4.29 -14.89 -8.40
C TYR A 68 -4.21 -15.92 -7.27
N GLU A 69 -3.72 -15.50 -6.11
CA GLU A 69 -3.70 -16.34 -4.90
C GLU A 69 -5.09 -16.45 -4.24
N PHE A 70 -5.95 -15.45 -4.45
CA PHE A 70 -7.25 -15.29 -3.79
C PHE A 70 -7.23 -15.63 -2.29
N PRO A 71 -6.36 -14.98 -1.49
CA PRO A 71 -6.24 -15.29 -0.09
C PRO A 71 -7.57 -15.03 0.63
N LEU A 72 -7.92 -15.90 1.59
CA LEU A 72 -9.06 -15.72 2.49
C LEU A 72 -8.53 -15.30 3.86
N LYS A 73 -8.30 -14.01 4.04
CA LYS A 73 -7.79 -13.43 5.30
C LYS A 73 -8.89 -12.65 6.02
N PRO A 74 -8.82 -12.58 7.36
CA PRO A 74 -9.83 -11.86 8.14
C PRO A 74 -9.77 -10.35 7.89
N VAL A 75 -10.92 -9.71 7.99
CA VAL A 75 -11.03 -8.25 8.13
C VAL A 75 -11.09 -7.94 9.62
N ASP A 76 -10.11 -7.19 10.11
CA ASP A 76 -10.08 -6.76 11.51
C ASP A 76 -10.74 -5.39 11.66
N ALA A 77 -11.92 -5.38 12.28
CA ALA A 77 -12.71 -4.18 12.55
C ALA A 77 -12.91 -3.94 14.05
N ARG A 78 -12.04 -4.47 14.92
CA ARG A 78 -12.19 -4.37 16.38
C ARG A 78 -11.89 -2.96 16.92
N SER A 79 -10.92 -2.26 16.34
CA SER A 79 -10.59 -0.87 16.73
C SER A 79 -11.75 0.08 16.48
N ALA A 80 -11.92 1.08 17.34
CA ALA A 80 -12.97 2.09 17.21
C ALA A 80 -12.89 2.90 15.89
N LYS A 81 -11.68 3.19 15.39
CA LYS A 81 -11.45 4.19 14.34
C LYS A 81 -10.96 3.65 13.00
N ILE A 82 -10.46 2.42 12.92
CA ILE A 82 -9.98 1.85 11.65
C ILE A 82 -10.50 0.44 11.39
N ILE A 83 -10.65 0.12 10.09
CA ILE A 83 -10.83 -1.23 9.57
C ILE A 83 -9.52 -1.64 8.89
N LYS A 84 -9.01 -2.82 9.22
CA LYS A 84 -7.83 -3.41 8.62
C LYS A 84 -8.20 -4.64 7.80
N ASP A 85 -8.29 -4.48 6.49
CA ASP A 85 -8.51 -5.57 5.55
C ASP A 85 -7.17 -6.23 5.18
N GLN A 86 -6.94 -7.46 5.64
CA GLN A 86 -5.71 -8.21 5.37
C GLN A 86 -5.60 -8.65 3.91
N ASN A 87 -6.71 -8.80 3.20
CA ASN A 87 -6.72 -9.28 1.81
C ASN A 87 -6.09 -8.28 0.85
N ARG A 88 -6.08 -6.99 1.21
CA ARG A 88 -5.54 -5.90 0.39
C ARG A 88 -4.12 -5.51 0.78
N CYS A 89 -3.54 -6.09 1.83
CA CYS A 89 -2.24 -5.69 2.36
C CYS A 89 -1.09 -6.23 1.49
N ILE A 90 -0.21 -5.34 1.04
CA ILE A 90 1.00 -5.70 0.26
C ILE A 90 2.27 -5.81 1.11
N PHE A 91 2.14 -5.89 2.44
CA PHE A 91 3.26 -6.10 3.38
C PHE A 91 4.43 -5.10 3.28
N CYS A 92 4.19 -3.87 2.81
CA CYS A 92 5.23 -2.85 2.62
C CYS A 92 5.87 -2.29 3.90
N LYS A 93 5.35 -2.64 5.08
CA LYS A 93 5.79 -2.19 6.42
C LYS A 93 5.67 -0.69 6.69
N ARG A 94 5.10 0.12 5.79
CA ARG A 94 4.94 1.58 6.01
C ARG A 94 4.15 1.88 7.29
N CYS A 95 3.04 1.18 7.54
CA CYS A 95 2.25 1.40 8.77
C CYS A 95 3.04 1.06 10.04
N ILE A 96 3.80 -0.04 10.04
CA ILE A 96 4.63 -0.47 11.17
C ILE A 96 5.73 0.57 11.47
N LYS A 97 6.36 1.12 10.44
CA LYS A 97 7.46 2.08 10.58
C LYS A 97 6.99 3.48 11.01
N THR A 98 5.88 3.95 10.44
CA THR A 98 5.44 5.34 10.58
C THR A 98 4.48 5.56 11.74
N ILE A 99 3.54 4.63 11.96
CA ILE A 99 2.45 4.84 12.91
C ILE A 99 2.89 4.35 14.29
N LYS A 100 3.31 5.30 15.12
CA LYS A 100 3.84 5.08 16.45
C LYS A 100 3.16 6.00 17.45
N ASP A 101 3.09 5.56 18.71
CA ASP A 101 2.67 6.45 19.80
C ASP A 101 3.78 7.43 20.17
N GLU A 102 3.49 8.33 21.11
CA GLU A 102 4.45 9.32 21.61
C GLU A 102 5.71 8.70 22.24
N LYS A 103 5.63 7.43 22.67
CA LYS A 103 6.74 6.67 23.25
C LYS A 103 7.49 5.86 22.19
N GLY A 104 7.14 5.99 20.92
CA GLY A 104 7.76 5.30 19.79
C GLY A 104 7.32 3.84 19.61
N ARG A 105 6.31 3.36 20.34
CA ARG A 105 5.75 2.01 20.18
C ARG A 105 4.88 1.98 18.93
N SER A 106 5.06 0.95 18.10
CA SER A 106 4.28 0.83 16.85
C SER A 106 2.87 0.31 17.12
N TYR A 107 1.88 0.91 16.47
CA TYR A 107 0.50 0.42 16.49
C TYR A 107 0.33 -0.90 15.72
N PHE A 108 1.21 -1.17 14.76
CA PHE A 108 1.09 -2.32 13.87
C PHE A 108 2.29 -3.25 14.04
N ALA A 109 2.05 -4.55 13.94
CA ALA A 109 3.10 -5.56 14.00
C ALA A 109 2.85 -6.68 13.00
N PHE A 110 3.91 -7.44 12.67
CA PHE A 110 3.73 -8.69 11.97
C PHE A 110 3.30 -9.79 12.93
N ARG A 111 2.35 -10.61 12.48
CA ARG A 111 1.99 -11.87 13.12
C ARG A 111 2.13 -13.00 12.11
N ASN A 112 2.52 -14.17 12.59
CA ASN A 112 2.80 -15.37 11.78
C ASN A 112 3.94 -15.17 10.77
N ARG A 113 4.12 -16.15 9.87
CA ARG A 113 5.17 -16.21 8.84
C ARG A 113 4.66 -16.91 7.58
N GLY A 114 5.38 -16.73 6.46
CA GLY A 114 5.04 -17.34 5.17
C GLY A 114 3.67 -16.86 4.65
N HIS A 115 2.91 -17.75 4.02
CA HIS A 115 1.57 -17.42 3.49
C HIS A 115 0.56 -16.97 4.56
N LYS A 116 0.79 -17.33 5.84
CA LYS A 116 -0.06 -16.94 6.97
C LYS A 116 0.30 -15.56 7.55
N LEU A 117 1.27 -14.86 6.98
CA LEU A 117 1.71 -13.54 7.45
C LEU A 117 0.57 -12.52 7.41
N GLU A 118 0.44 -11.77 8.50
CA GLU A 118 -0.56 -10.73 8.72
C GLU A 118 0.10 -9.48 9.33
N VAL A 119 -0.47 -8.31 9.02
CA VAL A 119 -0.12 -7.05 9.72
C VAL A 119 -1.25 -6.71 10.68
N VAL A 120 -1.05 -6.99 11.95
CA VAL A 120 -2.07 -6.83 13.00
C VAL A 120 -1.96 -5.46 13.66
N LEU A 121 -3.10 -4.93 14.08
CA LEU A 121 -3.19 -3.74 14.93
C LEU A 121 -3.17 -4.21 16.39
N ASP A 122 -2.40 -3.55 17.24
CA ASP A 122 -2.48 -3.74 18.68
C ASP A 122 -3.85 -3.29 19.21
N GLU A 123 -4.49 -4.15 20.00
CA GLU A 123 -5.89 -3.94 20.40
C GLU A 123 -6.05 -2.77 21.39
N GLU A 124 -5.15 -2.67 22.37
CA GLU A 124 -5.22 -1.61 23.38
C GLU A 124 -4.92 -0.25 22.74
N MET A 125 -3.87 -0.19 21.92
CA MET A 125 -3.49 1.03 21.21
C MET A 125 -4.53 1.40 20.16
N GLY A 126 -5.04 0.43 19.41
CA GLY A 126 -6.08 0.63 18.40
C GLY A 126 -7.40 1.15 18.95
N ASN A 127 -7.74 0.83 20.20
CA ASN A 127 -8.92 1.37 20.89
C ASN A 127 -8.71 2.77 21.45
N LYS A 128 -7.46 3.15 21.74
CA LYS A 128 -7.08 4.49 22.20
C LYS A 128 -6.63 5.42 21.06
N MET A 129 -6.72 4.96 19.81
CA MET A 129 -6.32 5.71 18.62
C MET A 129 -7.27 6.88 18.39
N ASP A 130 -6.71 8.07 18.23
CA ASP A 130 -7.45 9.28 17.84
C ASP A 130 -7.68 9.34 16.31
N ASP A 131 -8.53 10.28 15.89
CA ASP A 131 -8.88 10.45 14.47
C ASP A 131 -7.66 10.87 13.62
N GLU A 132 -6.77 11.69 14.17
CA GLU A 132 -5.57 12.17 13.46
C GLU A 132 -4.63 11.00 13.11
N THR A 133 -4.34 10.14 14.09
CA THR A 133 -3.50 8.95 13.92
C THR A 133 -4.17 7.95 12.99
N ALA A 134 -5.49 7.78 13.08
CA ALA A 134 -6.25 6.87 12.23
C ALA A 134 -6.24 7.32 10.75
N ILE A 135 -6.46 8.62 10.52
CA ILE A 135 -6.39 9.24 9.18
C ILE A 135 -4.95 9.17 8.65
N LEU A 136 -3.95 9.43 9.48
CA LEU A 136 -2.54 9.28 9.12
C LEU A 136 -2.22 7.84 8.70
N ALA A 137 -2.70 6.84 9.45
CA ALA A 137 -2.52 5.43 9.14
C ALA A 137 -3.17 5.03 7.81
N MET A 138 -4.40 5.49 7.55
CA MET A 138 -5.10 5.30 6.28
C MET A 138 -4.34 5.94 5.12
N ASN A 139 -3.88 7.19 5.29
CA ASN A 139 -3.17 7.93 4.24
C ASN A 139 -1.79 7.33 3.93
N ASN A 140 -1.05 6.91 4.95
CA ASN A 140 0.26 6.27 4.82
C ASN A 140 0.18 4.87 4.17
N CYS A 141 -0.98 4.20 4.23
CA CYS A 141 -1.19 2.94 3.53
C CYS A 141 -1.27 3.17 2.01
N PRO A 142 -0.40 2.55 1.19
CA PRO A 142 -0.39 2.75 -0.27
C PRO A 142 -1.57 2.07 -0.99
N VAL A 143 -2.33 1.24 -0.26
CA VAL A 143 -3.43 0.40 -0.75
C VAL A 143 -4.61 0.52 0.21
N GLY A 144 -5.80 0.08 -0.20
CA GLY A 144 -7.02 0.13 0.62
C GLY A 144 -7.09 -0.90 1.75
N SER A 145 -5.97 -1.19 2.42
CA SER A 145 -5.89 -2.16 3.52
C SER A 145 -6.21 -1.54 4.88
N ILE A 146 -5.93 -0.26 5.08
CA ILE A 146 -6.29 0.49 6.29
C ILE A 146 -7.30 1.55 5.86
N ILE A 147 -8.50 1.50 6.42
CA ILE A 147 -9.62 2.42 6.11
C ILE A 147 -10.09 3.06 7.42
N PHE A 148 -10.28 4.37 7.41
CA PHE A 148 -10.87 5.09 8.55
C PHE A 148 -12.36 4.79 8.65
N LYS A 149 -12.85 4.56 9.86
CA LYS A 149 -14.28 4.34 10.13
C LYS A 149 -15.04 5.66 10.07
N GLU A 150 -16.36 5.61 9.98
CA GLU A 150 -17.28 6.77 9.98
C GLU A 150 -17.31 7.60 8.69
N LYS A 151 -16.21 7.63 7.93
CA LYS A 151 -16.09 8.48 6.74
C LYS A 151 -15.52 7.68 5.56
N GLY A 152 -16.23 7.70 4.43
CA GLY A 152 -15.83 6.96 3.25
C GLY A 152 -16.48 7.51 1.98
N PHE A 153 -15.73 7.46 0.88
CA PHE A 153 -16.17 7.94 -0.44
C PHE A 153 -16.53 9.44 -0.51
N ASP A 154 -16.02 10.29 0.41
CA ASP A 154 -16.37 11.73 0.39
C ASP A 154 -15.89 12.45 -0.86
N VAL A 155 -14.74 12.02 -1.39
CA VAL A 155 -14.23 12.51 -2.67
C VAL A 155 -14.77 11.60 -3.77
N PRO A 156 -15.58 12.13 -4.70
CA PRO A 156 -16.08 11.35 -5.83
C PRO A 156 -14.94 10.79 -6.67
N ILE A 157 -15.16 9.63 -7.28
CA ILE A 157 -14.28 9.10 -8.33
C ILE A 157 -14.23 10.13 -9.48
N GLY A 158 -13.05 10.33 -10.04
CA GLY A 158 -12.76 11.40 -11.01
C GLY A 158 -12.32 12.71 -10.36
N LYS A 159 -12.16 12.78 -9.04
CA LYS A 159 -11.62 13.96 -8.32
C LYS A 159 -10.53 13.61 -7.32
N ARG A 160 -10.04 12.36 -7.33
CA ARG A 160 -9.06 11.84 -6.38
C ARG A 160 -7.64 12.05 -6.89
N LYS A 161 -6.66 11.83 -6.00
CA LYS A 161 -5.25 12.21 -6.20
C LYS A 161 -4.68 11.75 -7.56
N TYR A 162 -4.96 10.50 -7.94
CA TYR A 162 -4.40 9.86 -9.13
C TYR A 162 -5.39 9.81 -10.31
N ASP A 163 -6.59 10.37 -10.18
CA ASP A 163 -7.59 10.35 -11.27
C ASP A 163 -7.19 11.28 -12.44
N HIS A 164 -6.44 12.35 -12.15
CA HIS A 164 -5.99 13.33 -13.14
C HIS A 164 -4.48 13.51 -13.21
N LYS A 165 -3.76 13.11 -12.17
CA LYS A 165 -2.31 13.25 -12.07
C LYS A 165 -1.68 11.88 -11.93
N PRO A 166 -1.17 11.29 -13.03
CA PRO A 166 -0.45 10.03 -12.96
C PRO A 166 0.69 10.09 -11.95
N ILE A 167 0.92 8.99 -11.23
CA ILE A 167 2.04 8.89 -10.29
C ILE A 167 3.36 9.06 -11.05
N GLY A 168 4.27 9.90 -10.55
CA GLY A 168 5.55 10.19 -11.20
C GLY A 168 5.48 11.24 -12.31
N SER A 169 4.33 11.90 -12.54
CA SER A 169 4.19 13.00 -13.51
C SER A 169 5.13 14.20 -13.25
N GLU A 170 5.60 14.33 -12.02
CA GLU A 170 6.54 15.35 -11.56
C GLU A 170 8.01 15.04 -11.93
N ILE A 171 8.31 13.79 -12.29
CA ILE A 171 9.66 13.37 -12.66
C ILE A 171 9.83 13.66 -14.14
N LYS A 172 10.65 14.67 -14.47
CA LYS A 172 11.16 14.82 -15.83
C LYS A 172 12.17 13.70 -16.08
N LEU A 173 11.79 12.76 -16.94
CA LEU A 173 12.69 11.75 -17.49
C LEU A 173 13.57 12.37 -18.56
#